data_AF-A0A0F9N4V4-F1
#
_entry.id   AF-A0A0F9N4V4-F1
#
_cell.length_a   1.000
_cell.length_b   1.000
_cell.length_c   1.000
_cell.angle_alpha   90.00
_cell.angle_beta   90.00
_cell.angle_gamma   90.00
#
_symmetry.space_group_name_H-M   'P 1'
#
loop_
_entity.id
_entity.type
_entity.pdbx_description
1 polymer ?
#
loop_
_entity_poly.entity_id
_entity_poly.type
_entity_poly.pdbx_seq_one_letter_code
_entity_poly.pdbx_strand_id
1 'polypeptide(L)'
;MSIIVDAGVKFERLPQVLETYQNDLDSVEANLTLKSKKLEHANVEQPAWLSYYDERRIELRTLVKYLETKVAAKRGKLWIHFTEVYTHELGPRDKDQYINADEKYVEIHELFLEVEELYKKYDSVVEAFKARGFALRNITEIRVHSLEDAVI
;
A
#
# COMPACT_ATOMS: atom_id res chain seq x y z
N MET A 1 1.74 -12.01 -12.33
CA MET A 1 2.57 -12.93 -11.51
C MET A 1 2.38 -12.54 -10.06
N SER A 2 2.66 -13.42 -9.08
CA SER A 2 2.46 -13.06 -7.67
C SER A 2 3.65 -12.24 -7.17
N ILE A 3 3.40 -11.05 -6.61
CA ILE A 3 4.44 -10.16 -6.07
C ILE A 3 5.34 -10.81 -5.02
N ILE A 4 4.83 -11.84 -4.33
CA ILE A 4 5.59 -12.63 -3.36
C ILE A 4 6.73 -13.40 -4.04
N VAL A 5 6.51 -13.87 -5.27
CA VAL A 5 7.53 -14.56 -6.07
C VAL A 5 8.58 -13.57 -6.57
N ASP A 6 8.13 -12.37 -6.96
CA ASP A 6 9.01 -11.32 -7.49
C ASP A 6 9.93 -10.72 -6.43
N ALA A 7 9.49 -10.67 -5.17
CA ALA A 7 10.30 -10.27 -4.01
C ALA A 7 11.49 -11.22 -3.73
N GLY A 8 11.46 -12.46 -4.24
CA GLY A 8 12.54 -13.44 -4.11
C GLY A 8 12.58 -14.19 -2.76
N VAL A 9 13.39 -15.24 -2.69
CA VAL A 9 13.43 -16.23 -1.58
C VAL A 9 13.87 -15.63 -0.23
N LYS A 10 14.47 -14.44 -0.22
CA LYS A 10 14.92 -13.71 0.98
C LYS A 10 14.70 -12.19 0.90
N PHE A 11 13.72 -11.72 0.13
CA PHE A 11 13.49 -10.29 -0.06
C PHE A 11 14.65 -9.54 -0.76
N GLU A 12 15.59 -10.24 -1.40
CA GLU A 12 16.77 -9.64 -2.05
C GLU A 12 16.40 -8.65 -3.16
N ARG A 13 15.27 -8.88 -3.83
CA ARG A 13 14.75 -8.01 -4.90
C ARG A 13 13.71 -7.02 -4.41
N LEU A 14 13.34 -7.09 -3.14
CA LEU A 14 12.30 -6.25 -2.57
C LEU A 14 12.61 -4.75 -2.71
N PRO A 15 13.85 -4.26 -2.47
CA PRO A 15 14.15 -2.84 -2.65
C PRO A 15 13.90 -2.33 -4.08
N GLN A 16 14.28 -3.12 -5.09
CA GLN A 16 14.05 -2.77 -6.50
C GLN A 16 12.56 -2.73 -6.83
N VAL A 17 11.81 -3.70 -6.29
CA VAL A 17 10.36 -3.73 -6.44
C VAL A 17 9.75 -2.49 -5.79
N LEU A 18 10.11 -2.14 -4.56
CA LEU A 18 9.60 -0.95 -3.87
C LEU A 18 9.96 0.36 -4.59
N GLU A 19 11.15 0.45 -5.19
CA GLU A 19 11.55 1.61 -5.99
C GLU A 19 10.62 1.84 -7.19
N THR A 20 10.17 0.78 -7.87
CA THR A 20 9.21 0.92 -8.98
C THR A 20 7.89 1.54 -8.54
N TYR A 21 7.34 1.09 -7.39
CA TYR A 21 6.17 1.70 -6.79
C TYR A 21 6.40 3.16 -6.36
N GLN A 22 7.58 3.46 -5.80
CA GLN A 22 7.90 4.83 -5.41
C GLN A 22 7.95 5.77 -6.62
N ASN A 23 8.54 5.33 -7.73
CA ASN A 23 8.57 6.09 -8.99
C ASN A 23 7.16 6.27 -9.59
N ASP A 24 6.29 5.26 -9.45
CA ASP A 24 4.89 5.36 -9.87
C ASP A 24 4.11 6.40 -9.04
N LEU A 25 4.44 6.56 -7.75
CA LEU A 25 3.82 7.57 -6.89
C LEU A 25 4.18 9.00 -7.31
N ASP A 26 5.39 9.23 -7.83
CA ASP A 26 5.81 10.56 -8.31
C ASP A 26 4.94 11.04 -9.50
N SER A 27 4.36 10.11 -10.25
CA SER A 27 3.48 10.40 -11.38
C SER A 27 2.02 10.67 -10.97
N VAL A 28 1.66 10.46 -9.70
CA VAL A 28 0.26 10.55 -9.23
C VAL A 28 -0.30 11.95 -9.40
N GLU A 29 0.44 13.00 -9.01
CA GLU A 29 -0.06 14.38 -9.07
C GLU A 29 -0.41 14.79 -10.51
N ALA A 30 0.44 14.43 -11.46
CA ALA A 30 0.21 14.68 -12.88
C ALA A 30 -1.02 13.92 -13.40
N ASN A 31 -1.19 12.67 -12.97
CA ASN A 31 -2.31 11.81 -13.37
C ASN A 31 -3.64 12.24 -12.73
N LEU A 32 -3.61 12.79 -11.52
CA LEU A 32 -4.80 13.25 -10.79
C LEU A 32 -5.29 14.62 -11.29
N THR A 33 -4.36 15.47 -11.75
CA THR A 33 -4.64 16.83 -12.20
C THR A 33 -5.61 16.87 -13.39
N LEU A 34 -6.66 17.71 -13.26
CA LEU A 34 -7.65 17.99 -14.31
C LEU A 34 -7.30 19.24 -15.15
N LYS A 35 -6.29 19.99 -14.74
CA LYS A 35 -5.89 21.24 -15.39
C LYS A 35 -5.54 20.97 -16.85
N SER A 36 -6.08 21.81 -17.74
CA SER A 36 -5.88 21.74 -19.19
C SER A 36 -6.47 20.52 -19.92
N LYS A 37 -7.24 19.66 -19.23
CA LYS A 37 -7.91 18.51 -19.86
C LYS A 37 -9.35 18.83 -20.23
N LYS A 38 -9.79 18.33 -21.39
CA LYS A 38 -11.21 18.30 -21.76
C LYS A 38 -11.94 17.25 -20.91
N LEU A 39 -13.22 17.47 -20.64
CA LEU A 39 -14.01 16.65 -19.72
C LEU A 39 -14.15 15.20 -20.22
N GLU A 40 -14.28 15.02 -21.53
CA GLU A 40 -14.41 13.71 -22.18
C GLU A 40 -13.14 12.88 -22.00
N HIS A 41 -11.97 13.50 -22.22
CA HIS A 41 -10.68 12.85 -22.00
C HIS A 41 -10.48 12.49 -20.52
N ALA A 42 -10.84 13.41 -19.61
CA ALA A 42 -10.74 13.18 -18.17
C ALA A 42 -11.64 12.02 -17.68
N ASN A 43 -12.82 11.87 -18.27
CA ASN A 43 -13.74 10.76 -17.98
C ASN A 43 -13.23 9.41 -18.51
N VAL A 44 -12.58 9.38 -19.67
CA VAL A 44 -12.01 8.15 -20.24
C VAL A 44 -10.78 7.68 -19.47
N GLU A 45 -9.89 8.60 -19.08
CA GLU A 45 -8.66 8.23 -18.36
C GLU A 45 -8.91 7.88 -16.88
N GLN A 46 -9.97 8.44 -16.28
CA GLN A 46 -10.32 8.24 -14.87
C GLN A 46 -10.37 6.75 -14.44
N PRO A 47 -11.14 5.86 -15.11
CA PRO A 47 -11.20 4.45 -14.73
C PRO A 47 -9.87 3.72 -15.00
N ALA A 48 -9.12 4.12 -16.02
CA ALA A 48 -7.82 3.51 -16.35
C ALA A 48 -6.81 3.76 -15.22
N TRP A 49 -6.69 5.02 -14.76
CA TRP A 49 -5.81 5.35 -13.65
C TRP A 49 -6.26 4.73 -12.33
N LEU A 50 -7.57 4.76 -12.04
CA LEU A 50 -8.10 4.11 -10.84
C LEU A 50 -7.75 2.62 -10.80
N SER A 51 -7.93 1.91 -11.92
CA SER A 51 -7.58 0.49 -12.02
C SER A 51 -6.07 0.26 -11.83
N TYR A 52 -5.22 1.08 -12.46
CA TYR A 52 -3.77 0.98 -12.37
C TYR A 52 -3.24 1.10 -10.94
N TYR A 53 -3.77 2.06 -10.17
CA TYR A 53 -3.33 2.28 -8.79
C TYR A 53 -3.98 1.29 -7.81
N ASP A 54 -5.22 0.84 -8.05
CA ASP A 54 -5.86 -0.17 -7.19
C ASP A 54 -5.23 -1.56 -7.35
N GLU A 55 -4.79 -1.92 -8.56
CA GLU A 55 -4.02 -3.16 -8.77
C GLU A 55 -2.74 -3.18 -7.92
N ARG A 56 -1.95 -2.09 -7.98
CA ARG A 56 -0.73 -1.92 -7.18
C ARG A 56 -1.00 -1.94 -5.68
N ARG A 57 -2.08 -1.29 -5.25
CA ARG A 57 -2.53 -1.33 -3.86
C ARG A 57 -2.83 -2.75 -3.42
N ILE A 58 -3.50 -3.56 -4.25
CA ILE A 58 -3.83 -4.96 -3.94
C ILE A 58 -2.57 -5.82 -3.86
N GLU A 59 -1.61 -5.60 -4.76
CA GLU A 59 -0.30 -6.26 -4.73
C GLU A 59 0.44 -5.96 -3.42
N LEU A 60 0.58 -4.67 -3.07
CA LEU A 60 1.20 -4.24 -1.82
C LEU A 60 0.46 -4.79 -0.59
N ARG A 61 -0.88 -4.79 -0.58
CA ARG A 61 -1.68 -5.40 0.49
C ARG A 61 -1.37 -6.89 0.67
N THR A 62 -1.16 -7.60 -0.42
CA THR A 62 -0.81 -9.02 -0.40
C THR A 62 0.58 -9.23 0.21
N LEU A 63 1.52 -8.35 -0.14
CA LEU A 63 2.87 -8.35 0.40
C LEU A 63 2.90 -7.98 1.90
N VAL A 64 2.13 -6.99 2.34
CA VAL A 64 1.98 -6.63 3.76
C VAL A 64 1.51 -7.83 4.58
N LYS A 65 0.46 -8.53 4.13
CA LYS A 65 -0.04 -9.74 4.81
C LYS A 65 1.01 -10.86 4.88
N TYR A 66 1.80 -11.00 3.82
CA TYR A 66 2.88 -11.97 3.79
C TYR A 66 3.97 -11.63 4.82
N LEU A 67 4.41 -10.37 4.88
CA LEU A 67 5.39 -9.89 5.84
C LEU A 67 4.87 -9.97 7.28
N GLU A 68 3.61 -9.60 7.53
CA GLU A 68 2.94 -9.74 8.83
C GLU A 68 3.01 -11.19 9.33
N THR A 69 2.70 -12.15 8.45
CA THR A 69 2.80 -13.58 8.77
C THR A 69 4.23 -13.99 9.12
N LYS A 70 5.23 -13.45 8.43
CA LYS A 70 6.65 -13.73 8.70
C LYS A 70 7.13 -13.12 10.02
N VAL A 71 6.72 -11.90 10.33
CA VAL A 71 7.00 -11.23 11.61
C VAL A 71 6.40 -12.05 12.76
N ALA A 72 5.13 -12.48 12.64
CA ALA A 72 4.48 -13.32 13.64
C ALA A 72 5.20 -14.67 13.82
N ALA A 73 5.61 -15.32 12.73
CA ALA A 73 6.36 -16.56 12.79
C ALA A 73 7.75 -16.38 13.46
N LYS A 74 8.43 -15.26 13.20
CA LYS A 74 9.71 -14.92 13.83
C LYS A 74 9.54 -14.69 15.33
N ARG A 75 8.52 -13.93 15.73
CA ARG A 75 8.14 -13.71 17.14
C ARG A 75 7.89 -15.03 17.87
N GLY A 76 7.11 -15.93 17.26
CA GLY A 76 6.82 -17.25 17.83
C GLY A 76 8.06 -18.11 18.03
N LYS A 77 9.00 -18.12 17.07
CA LYS A 77 10.27 -18.85 17.21
C LYS A 77 11.13 -18.32 18.36
N LEU A 78 11.20 -17.00 18.53
CA LEU A 78 11.94 -16.38 19.64
C LEU A 78 11.26 -16.67 20.98
N TRP A 79 9.93 -16.65 21.03
CA TRP A 79 9.17 -17.02 22.22
C TRP A 79 9.46 -18.45 22.69
N ILE A 80 9.49 -19.41 21.76
CA ILE A 80 9.85 -20.81 22.05
C ILE A 80 11.31 -20.88 22.56
N HIS A 81 12.24 -20.18 21.91
CA HIS A 81 13.64 -20.15 22.34
C HIS A 81 13.81 -19.64 23.77
N PHE A 82 13.16 -18.54 24.14
CA PHE A 82 13.21 -18.00 25.50
C PHE A 82 12.42 -18.82 26.53
N THR A 83 11.64 -19.82 26.10
CA THR A 83 10.89 -20.70 26.98
C THR A 83 11.59 -22.03 27.21
N GLU A 84 12.17 -22.62 26.16
CA GLU A 84 12.67 -24.01 26.20
C GLU A 84 14.20 -24.09 26.24
N VAL A 85 14.91 -23.09 25.70
CA VAL A 85 16.37 -23.16 25.48
C VAL A 85 17.13 -22.22 26.39
N TYR A 86 16.53 -21.08 26.74
CA TYR A 86 17.19 -20.07 27.57
C TYR A 86 17.40 -20.57 29.01
N THR A 87 18.60 -20.38 29.54
CA THR A 87 19.03 -20.98 30.81
C THR A 87 18.29 -20.44 32.03
N HIS A 88 17.77 -19.21 31.95
CA HIS A 88 17.02 -18.57 33.04
C HIS A 88 15.53 -18.52 32.71
N GLU A 89 14.68 -18.87 33.67
CA GLU A 89 13.24 -18.73 33.47
C GLU A 89 12.86 -17.24 33.47
N LEU A 90 12.41 -16.76 32.32
CA LEU A 90 11.93 -15.38 32.14
C LEU A 90 10.42 -15.31 32.36
N GLY A 91 9.96 -14.23 32.99
CA GLY A 91 8.52 -13.92 33.04
C GLY A 91 7.98 -13.61 31.64
N PRO A 92 6.65 -13.76 31.39
CA PRO A 92 6.05 -13.47 30.09
C PRO A 92 6.37 -12.06 29.55
N ARG A 93 6.34 -11.06 30.44
CA ARG A 93 6.66 -9.66 30.10
C ARG A 93 8.12 -9.47 29.72
N ASP A 94 9.02 -10.16 30.40
CA ASP A 94 10.45 -10.08 30.11
C ASP A 94 10.73 -10.72 28.75
N LYS A 95 10.12 -11.88 28.47
CA LYS A 95 10.20 -12.51 27.14
C LYS A 95 9.76 -11.56 26.03
N ASP A 96 8.64 -10.86 26.21
CA ASP A 96 8.18 -9.87 25.22
C ASP A 96 9.20 -8.74 25.01
N GLN A 97 9.81 -8.22 26.07
CA GLN A 97 10.84 -7.17 25.95
C GLN A 97 12.09 -7.69 25.22
N TYR A 98 12.54 -8.89 25.54
CA TYR A 98 13.71 -9.50 24.88
C TYR A 98 13.44 -9.77 23.40
N ILE A 99 12.24 -10.24 23.05
CA ILE A 99 11.85 -10.45 21.65
C ILE A 99 11.80 -9.11 20.90
N ASN A 100 11.23 -8.07 21.52
CA ASN A 100 11.16 -6.75 20.90
C ASN A 100 12.54 -6.11 20.72
N ALA A 101 13.56 -6.55 21.48
CA ALA A 101 14.94 -6.09 21.35
C ALA A 101 15.81 -7.00 20.45
N ASP A 102 15.29 -8.14 19.97
CA ASP A 102 16.03 -9.04 19.07
C ASP A 102 16.25 -8.35 17.72
N GLU A 103 17.51 -8.16 17.33
CA GLU A 103 17.91 -7.47 16.09
C GLU A 103 17.19 -8.06 14.86
N LYS A 104 17.11 -9.39 14.75
CA LYS A 104 16.47 -10.06 13.61
C LYS A 104 14.95 -9.93 13.61
N TYR A 105 14.33 -9.65 14.76
CA TYR A 105 12.91 -9.32 14.84
C TYR A 105 12.68 -7.86 14.45
N VAL A 106 13.54 -6.96 14.91
CA VAL A 106 13.49 -5.53 14.56
C VAL A 106 13.66 -5.35 13.05
N GLU A 107 14.69 -5.94 12.43
CA GLU A 107 14.96 -5.85 10.98
C GLU A 107 13.74 -6.25 10.12
N ILE A 108 13.11 -7.39 10.42
CA ILE A 108 11.94 -7.84 9.65
C ILE A 108 10.69 -7.00 9.92
N HIS A 109 10.60 -6.42 11.12
CA HIS A 109 9.50 -5.55 11.48
C HIS A 109 9.63 -4.16 10.82
N GLU A 110 10.82 -3.60 10.76
CA GLU A 110 11.12 -2.38 10.00
C GLU A 110 10.74 -2.54 8.52
N LEU A 111 11.14 -3.65 7.90
CA LEU A 111 10.77 -3.96 6.53
C LEU A 111 9.24 -4.08 6.35
N PHE A 112 8.55 -4.69 7.31
CA PHE A 112 7.08 -4.73 7.30
C PHE A 112 6.47 -3.33 7.32
N LEU A 113 6.98 -2.44 8.17
CA LEU A 113 6.48 -1.07 8.31
C LEU A 113 6.70 -0.24 7.03
N GLU A 114 7.86 -0.37 6.38
CA GLU A 114 8.13 0.32 5.11
C GLU A 114 7.14 -0.07 4.01
N VAL A 115 6.88 -1.38 3.86
CA VAL A 115 5.91 -1.87 2.88
C VAL A 115 4.47 -1.48 3.26
N GLU A 116 4.15 -1.47 4.55
CA GLU A 116 2.85 -1.04 5.04
C GLU A 116 2.61 0.46 4.77
N GLU A 117 3.63 1.30 4.95
CA GLU A 117 3.56 2.72 4.61
C GLU A 117 3.25 2.91 3.13
N LEU A 118 3.96 2.18 2.26
CA LEU A 118 3.75 2.26 0.82
C LEU A 118 2.32 1.81 0.44
N TYR A 119 1.83 0.71 1.02
CA TYR A 119 0.42 0.29 0.85
C TYR A 119 -0.56 1.42 1.25
N LYS A 120 -0.34 2.07 2.40
CA LYS A 120 -1.19 3.17 2.87
C LYS A 120 -1.15 4.39 1.93
N LYS A 121 0.00 4.69 1.33
CA LYS A 121 0.12 5.72 0.29
C LYS A 121 -0.77 5.39 -0.91
N TYR A 122 -0.71 4.17 -1.43
CA TYR A 122 -1.56 3.73 -2.55
C TYR A 122 -3.05 3.68 -2.18
N ASP A 123 -3.40 3.30 -0.95
CA ASP A 123 -4.77 3.38 -0.44
C ASP A 123 -5.31 4.81 -0.52
N SER A 124 -4.51 5.79 -0.07
CA SER A 124 -4.85 7.21 -0.19
C SER A 124 -4.99 7.66 -1.65
N VAL A 125 -4.11 7.21 -2.55
CA VAL A 125 -4.18 7.52 -3.99
C VAL A 125 -5.47 7.00 -4.61
N VAL A 126 -5.85 5.76 -4.32
CA VAL A 126 -7.10 5.15 -4.82
C VAL A 126 -8.31 5.96 -4.35
N GLU A 127 -8.35 6.36 -3.08
CA GLU A 127 -9.42 7.22 -2.56
C GLU A 127 -9.45 8.60 -3.25
N ALA A 128 -8.28 9.19 -3.53
CA ALA A 128 -8.20 10.45 -4.28
C ALA A 128 -8.74 10.30 -5.71
N PHE A 129 -8.46 9.19 -6.40
CA PHE A 129 -9.07 8.92 -7.70
C PHE A 129 -10.57 8.70 -7.60
N LYS A 130 -11.10 8.00 -6.59
CA LYS A 130 -12.55 7.89 -6.39
C LYS A 130 -13.21 9.27 -6.22
N ALA A 131 -12.60 10.14 -5.41
CA ALA A 131 -13.05 11.53 -5.23
C ALA A 131 -13.02 12.32 -6.56
N ARG A 132 -11.96 12.16 -7.37
CA ARG A 132 -11.89 12.73 -8.72
C ARG A 132 -13.03 12.26 -9.63
N GLY A 133 -13.40 10.98 -9.56
CA GLY A 133 -14.54 10.42 -10.28
C GLY A 133 -15.87 11.10 -9.92
N PHE A 134 -16.11 11.35 -8.62
CA PHE A 134 -17.29 12.09 -8.17
C PHE A 134 -17.27 13.56 -8.65
N ALA A 135 -16.10 14.22 -8.59
CA ALA A 135 -15.97 15.59 -9.08
C ALA A 135 -16.29 15.70 -10.58
N LEU A 136 -15.81 14.76 -11.40
CA LEU A 136 -16.11 14.69 -12.83
C LEU A 136 -17.61 14.49 -13.11
N ARG A 137 -18.25 13.62 -12.35
CA ARG A 137 -19.72 13.42 -12.44
C ARG A 137 -20.46 14.71 -12.13
N ASN A 138 -20.13 15.36 -11.01
CA ASN A 138 -20.79 16.59 -10.59
C ASN A 138 -20.64 17.73 -11.62
N ILE A 139 -19.44 17.87 -12.23
CA ILE A 139 -19.22 18.85 -13.30
C ILE A 139 -20.10 18.54 -14.52
N THR A 140 -20.26 17.26 -14.86
CA THR A 140 -21.10 16.84 -15.99
C THR A 140 -22.57 17.15 -15.72
N GLU A 141 -23.07 16.83 -14.52
CA GLU A 141 -24.44 17.12 -14.08
C GLU A 141 -24.73 18.63 -14.12
N ILE A 142 -23.82 19.47 -13.60
CA ILE A 142 -23.96 20.94 -13.65
C ILE A 142 -24.08 21.44 -15.10
N ARG A 143 -23.30 20.89 -16.03
CA ARG A 143 -23.35 21.29 -17.45
C ARG A 143 -24.65 20.88 -18.11
N VAL A 144 -25.18 19.69 -17.80
CA VAL A 144 -26.48 19.24 -18.31
C VAL A 144 -27.59 20.17 -17.83
N HIS A 145 -27.66 20.43 -16.52
CA HIS A 145 -28.67 21.35 -15.96
C HIS A 145 -28.56 22.76 -16.54
N SER A 146 -27.34 23.28 -16.73
CA SER A 146 -27.13 24.60 -17.34
C SER A 146 -27.63 24.67 -18.79
N LEU A 147 -27.58 23.55 -19.53
CA LEU A 147 -28.12 23.47 -20.90
C LEU A 147 -29.65 23.38 -20.88
N GLU A 148 -30.23 22.63 -19.94
CA GLU A 148 -31.68 22.54 -19.76
C GLU A 148 -32.28 23.92 -19.41
N ASP A 149 -31.65 24.66 -18.50
CA ASP A 149 -32.09 26.00 -18.09
C ASP A 149 -32.00 27.03 -19.23
N ALA A 150 -31.07 26.87 -20.17
CA ALA A 150 -30.87 27.81 -21.28
C ALA A 150 -31.86 27.60 -22.44
N VAL A 151 -32.59 26.48 -22.47
CA VAL A 151 -33.52 26.11 -23.55
C VAL A 151 -34.97 26.53 -23.23
N ILE A 152 -35.25 26.94 -21.98
CA ILE A 152 -36.54 27.42 -21.50
C ILE A 152 -36.61 28.95 -21.57
#